data_AF-A0A3N9UP08-F1
#
_entry.id   AF-A0A3N9UP08-F1
#
_cell.length_a   1.000
_cell.length_b   1.000
_cell.length_c   1.000
_cell.angle_alpha   90.00
_cell.angle_beta   90.00
_cell.angle_gamma   90.00
#
_symmetry.space_group_name_H-M   'P 1'
#
loop_
_entity.id
_entity.type
_entity.pdbx_description
1 polymer ?
#
loop_
_entity_poly.entity_id
_entity_poly.type
_entity_poly.pdbx_seq_one_letter_code
_entity_poly.pdbx_strand_id
1 'polypeptide(L)'
;MSETLANLFRRKADPTPETPNASLFEQLGGEAAVGTAVDIFYRKVMADARINYFFFGVNITEQAAKQKAFLSMAFGGPHEYTGRDMRRSHAKLVGMGLNDRHFDIVLDHLRDTLLELQAPEPLVQQVIAICESTRDDVLSRKPRETDGPAPNPPVPATSVPLNERHPAPASPTHSAPLDGTVASILTKGRTLTESSLIHEAADLLSREGAAALPVVDTDGKLLGMVTAANLLRHYARR
;
A
#
# COMPACT_ATOMS: atom_id res chain seq x y z
N MET A 1 11.36 -13.80 46.15
CA MET A 1 11.10 -14.37 44.81
C MET A 1 9.61 -14.50 44.60
N SER A 2 9.04 -13.77 43.63
CA SER A 2 8.18 -14.30 42.56
C SER A 2 7.50 -13.12 41.85
N GLU A 3 8.13 -12.62 40.78
CA GLU A 3 7.48 -11.76 39.81
C GLU A 3 6.70 -12.65 38.83
N THR A 4 5.41 -12.36 38.63
CA THR A 4 4.55 -13.15 37.74
C THR A 4 4.50 -12.54 36.34
N LEU A 5 4.54 -13.40 35.31
CA LEU A 5 4.48 -13.06 33.87
C LEU A 5 3.24 -12.22 33.44
N ALA A 6 2.26 -12.04 34.33
CA ALA A 6 1.10 -11.18 34.13
C ALA A 6 1.43 -9.67 34.13
N ASN A 7 2.56 -9.25 34.71
CA ASN A 7 2.96 -7.84 34.73
C ASN A 7 3.75 -7.41 33.50
N LEU A 8 4.22 -8.34 32.67
CA LEU A 8 5.03 -8.03 31.48
C LEU A 8 4.18 -7.55 30.30
N PHE A 9 2.87 -7.80 30.30
CA PHE A 9 1.94 -7.43 29.23
C PHE A 9 0.95 -6.31 29.60
N ARG A 10 1.07 -5.72 30.80
CA ARG A 10 0.30 -4.53 31.19
C ARG A 10 1.14 -3.26 31.11
N ARG A 11 1.89 -3.09 30.02
CA ARG A 11 2.18 -1.74 29.54
C ARG A 11 0.89 -1.21 28.93
N LYS A 12 0.06 -0.55 29.75
CA LYS A 12 -0.59 0.64 29.22
C LYS A 12 0.53 1.45 28.59
N ALA A 13 0.40 1.80 27.32
CA ALA A 13 1.26 2.83 26.76
C ALA A 13 1.25 3.98 27.78
N ASP A 14 2.41 4.29 28.36
CA ASP A 14 2.56 5.54 29.09
C ASP A 14 2.10 6.63 28.11
N PRO A 15 1.22 7.57 28.52
CA PRO A 15 0.98 8.73 27.69
C PRO A 15 2.33 9.41 27.52
N THR A 16 2.84 9.40 26.29
CA THR A 16 3.98 10.23 25.91
C THR A 16 3.67 11.66 26.35
N PRO A 17 4.65 12.39 26.91
CA PRO A 17 4.44 13.77 27.32
C PRO A 17 3.86 14.53 26.13
N GLU A 18 2.70 15.14 26.31
CA GLU A 18 2.05 15.98 25.29
C GLU A 18 3.06 17.04 24.86
N THR A 19 3.68 16.84 23.70
CA THR A 19 4.56 17.83 23.07
C THR A 19 3.64 18.91 22.50
N PRO A 20 3.66 20.14 23.03
CA PRO A 20 2.76 21.20 22.60
C PRO A 20 3.26 21.80 21.28
N ASN A 21 3.28 20.98 20.22
CA ASN A 21 3.40 21.32 18.79
C ASN A 21 3.64 20.08 17.91
N ALA A 22 3.44 18.86 18.41
CA ALA A 22 3.66 17.65 17.62
C ALA A 22 2.81 17.68 16.34
N SER A 23 3.40 17.32 15.20
CA SER A 23 2.64 17.24 13.95
C SER A 23 1.59 16.14 14.03
N LEU A 24 0.56 16.18 13.18
CA LEU A 24 -0.45 15.11 13.14
C LEU A 24 0.21 13.73 12.92
N PHE A 25 1.26 13.68 12.10
CA PHE A 25 2.09 12.50 11.90
C PHE A 25 2.68 11.95 13.22
N GLU A 26 3.26 12.82 14.05
CA GLU A 26 3.80 12.44 15.36
C GLU A 26 2.70 12.03 16.34
N GLN A 27 1.59 12.76 16.36
CA GLN A 27 0.43 12.44 17.20
C GLN A 27 -0.22 11.08 16.84
N LEU A 28 -0.13 10.66 15.57
CA LEU A 28 -0.58 9.35 15.10
C LEU A 28 0.40 8.21 15.43
N GLY A 29 1.58 8.50 15.99
CA GLY A 29 2.61 7.51 16.30
C GLY A 29 3.72 7.37 15.25
N GLY A 30 3.81 8.33 14.32
CA GLY A 30 4.91 8.46 13.37
C GLY A 30 4.98 7.35 12.32
N GLU A 31 6.18 7.13 11.79
CA GLU A 31 6.43 6.32 10.59
C GLU A 31 5.92 4.88 10.69
N ALA A 32 6.10 4.26 11.85
CA ALA A 32 5.68 2.87 12.08
C ALA A 32 4.15 2.74 12.12
N ALA A 33 3.47 3.66 12.81
CA ALA A 33 2.02 3.66 12.92
C ALA A 33 1.36 3.98 11.57
N VAL A 34 1.84 5.02 10.88
CA VAL A 34 1.35 5.40 9.55
C VAL A 34 1.61 4.28 8.53
N GLY A 35 2.78 3.66 8.55
CA GLY A 35 3.07 2.50 7.69
C GLY A 35 2.10 1.34 7.92
N THR A 36 1.86 0.98 9.18
CA THR A 36 0.92 -0.08 9.55
C THR A 36 -0.51 0.24 9.11
N ALA A 37 -0.95 1.49 9.29
CA ALA A 37 -2.25 1.95 8.83
C ALA A 37 -2.39 1.82 7.31
N VAL A 38 -1.38 2.23 6.53
CA VAL A 38 -1.41 2.12 5.07
C VAL A 38 -1.52 0.65 4.62
N ASP A 39 -0.78 -0.26 5.27
CA ASP A 39 -0.82 -1.69 4.92
C ASP A 39 -2.19 -2.33 5.20
N ILE A 40 -2.82 -2.01 6.34
CA ILE A 40 -4.17 -2.47 6.67
C ILE A 40 -5.19 -1.87 5.69
N PHE A 41 -5.09 -0.57 5.44
CA PHE A 41 -5.97 0.15 4.53
C PHE A 41 -5.97 -0.47 3.14
N TYR A 42 -4.80 -0.77 2.55
CA TYR A 42 -4.73 -1.39 1.23
C TYR A 42 -5.31 -2.81 1.20
N ARG A 43 -5.15 -3.59 2.28
CA ARG A 43 -5.81 -4.91 2.37
C ARG A 43 -7.32 -4.77 2.29
N LYS A 44 -7.90 -3.79 2.98
CA LYS A 44 -9.35 -3.51 2.94
C LYS A 44 -9.79 -3.04 1.54
N VAL A 45 -9.07 -2.10 0.93
CA VAL A 45 -9.34 -1.60 -0.43
C VAL A 45 -9.32 -2.74 -1.45
N MET A 46 -8.33 -3.62 -1.40
CA MET A 46 -8.22 -4.73 -2.36
C MET A 46 -9.27 -5.82 -2.14
N ALA A 47 -9.76 -5.97 -0.91
CA ALA A 47 -10.85 -6.89 -0.57
C ALA A 47 -12.24 -6.36 -0.98
N ASP A 48 -12.38 -5.05 -1.23
CA ASP A 48 -13.67 -4.44 -1.57
C ASP A 48 -13.94 -4.44 -3.09
N ALA A 49 -14.84 -5.33 -3.52
CA ALA A 49 -15.25 -5.47 -4.91
C ALA A 49 -15.87 -4.19 -5.52
N ARG A 50 -16.31 -3.23 -4.69
CA ARG A 50 -16.88 -1.96 -5.17
C ARG A 50 -15.82 -0.99 -5.69
N ILE A 51 -14.53 -1.21 -5.39
CA ILE A 51 -13.45 -0.28 -5.75
C ILE A 51 -12.17 -0.95 -6.25
N ASN A 52 -11.91 -2.21 -5.90
CA ASN A 52 -10.63 -2.87 -6.22
C ASN A 52 -10.34 -2.98 -7.72
N TYR A 53 -11.37 -2.91 -8.59
CA TYR A 53 -11.21 -3.00 -10.04
C TYR A 53 -10.45 -1.80 -10.63
N PHE A 54 -10.46 -0.63 -9.98
CA PHE A 54 -9.64 0.52 -10.40
C PHE A 54 -8.13 0.27 -10.23
N PHE A 55 -7.76 -0.74 -9.43
CA PHE A 55 -6.38 -1.11 -9.15
C PHE A 55 -5.88 -2.28 -10.00
N PHE A 56 -6.66 -2.72 -11.00
CA PHE A 56 -6.22 -3.78 -11.91
C PHE A 56 -4.94 -3.38 -12.66
N GLY A 57 -3.90 -4.22 -12.58
CA GLY A 57 -2.60 -3.97 -13.21
C GLY A 57 -1.71 -2.96 -12.47
N VAL A 58 -2.14 -2.47 -11.30
CA VAL A 58 -1.31 -1.61 -10.44
C VAL A 58 -0.42 -2.47 -9.55
N ASN A 59 0.87 -2.13 -9.46
CA ASN A 59 1.74 -2.70 -8.45
C ASN A 59 1.36 -2.14 -7.08
N ILE A 60 0.62 -2.91 -6.29
CA ILE A 60 0.08 -2.48 -5.00
C ILE A 60 1.19 -2.15 -3.99
N THR A 61 2.31 -2.87 -4.03
CA THR A 61 3.45 -2.60 -3.15
C THR A 61 4.04 -1.21 -3.42
N GLU A 62 4.26 -0.88 -4.70
CA GLU A 62 4.74 0.46 -5.08
C GLU A 62 3.70 1.55 -4.81
N GLN A 63 2.42 1.23 -5.02
CA GLN A 63 1.34 2.18 -4.80
C GLN A 63 1.17 2.49 -3.30
N ALA A 64 1.24 1.48 -2.43
CA ALA A 64 1.25 1.65 -0.99
C ALA A 64 2.46 2.47 -0.52
N ALA A 65 3.65 2.21 -1.04
CA ALA A 65 4.85 3.00 -0.72
C ALA A 65 4.68 4.48 -1.11
N LYS A 66 4.12 4.76 -2.30
CA LYS A 66 3.84 6.14 -2.75
C LYS A 66 2.80 6.83 -1.87
N GLN A 67 1.72 6.13 -1.50
CA GLN A 67 0.70 6.70 -0.65
C GLN A 67 1.20 6.91 0.78
N LYS A 68 2.04 6.02 1.30
CA LYS A 68 2.71 6.22 2.59
C LYS A 68 3.54 7.49 2.59
N ALA A 69 4.38 7.70 1.57
CA ALA A 69 5.15 8.95 1.44
C ALA A 69 4.24 10.19 1.37
N PHE A 70 3.14 10.11 0.61
CA PHE A 70 2.16 11.19 0.52
C PHE A 70 1.49 11.50 1.86
N LEU A 71 0.97 10.48 2.56
CA LEU A 71 0.26 10.66 3.83
C LEU A 71 1.22 11.12 4.94
N SER A 72 2.44 10.59 4.99
CA SER A 72 3.45 11.09 5.92
C SER A 72 3.73 12.58 5.69
N MET A 73 3.88 13.02 4.44
CA MET A 73 4.03 14.44 4.10
C MET A 73 2.79 15.26 4.48
N ALA A 74 1.60 14.79 4.08
CA ALA A 74 0.33 15.49 4.30
C ALA A 74 -0.01 15.68 5.79
N PHE A 75 0.45 14.77 6.66
CA PHE A 75 0.26 14.87 8.11
C PHE A 75 1.40 15.62 8.82
N GLY A 76 2.31 16.25 8.08
CA GLY A 76 3.42 17.04 8.64
C GLY A 76 4.61 16.21 9.11
N GLY A 77 4.79 15.01 8.54
CA GLY A 77 5.98 14.20 8.71
C GLY A 77 7.13 14.67 7.79
N PRO A 78 8.34 14.10 7.98
CA PRO A 78 9.56 14.60 7.33
C PRO A 78 9.71 14.21 5.85
N HIS A 79 8.73 13.48 5.29
CA HIS A 79 8.83 12.96 3.94
C HIS A 79 8.44 14.00 2.90
N GLU A 80 9.16 13.97 1.77
CA GLU A 80 8.77 14.71 0.58
C GLU A 80 8.06 13.76 -0.40
N TYR A 81 6.87 14.15 -0.85
CA TYR A 81 6.18 13.43 -1.90
C TYR A 81 6.57 13.99 -3.27
N THR A 82 7.27 13.19 -4.07
CA THR A 82 7.71 13.56 -5.43
C THR A 82 6.85 12.92 -6.52
N GLY A 83 5.72 12.32 -6.14
CA GLY A 83 4.83 11.65 -7.07
C GLY A 83 3.99 12.63 -7.90
N ARG A 84 3.12 12.06 -8.74
CA ARG A 84 2.25 12.85 -9.62
C ARG A 84 1.20 13.60 -8.80
N ASP A 85 0.83 14.76 -9.29
CA ASP A 85 -0.35 15.51 -8.83
C ASP A 85 -1.62 14.63 -8.73
N MET A 86 -2.46 14.89 -7.73
CA MET A 86 -3.67 14.11 -7.45
C MET A 86 -4.66 14.11 -8.62
N ARG A 87 -4.92 15.28 -9.22
CA ARG A 87 -5.85 15.38 -10.35
C ARG A 87 -5.34 14.59 -11.55
N ARG A 88 -4.06 14.77 -11.90
CA ARG A 88 -3.44 14.03 -13.02
C ARG A 88 -3.39 12.51 -12.78
N SER A 89 -3.21 12.09 -11.53
CA SER A 89 -3.14 10.66 -11.17
C SER A 89 -4.48 9.95 -11.35
N HIS A 90 -5.60 10.64 -11.08
CA HIS A 90 -6.93 10.04 -11.08
C HIS A 90 -7.78 10.38 -12.32
N ALA A 91 -7.37 11.33 -13.16
CA ALA A 91 -8.13 11.78 -14.34
C ALA A 91 -8.58 10.63 -15.26
N LYS A 92 -7.73 9.62 -15.49
CA LYS A 92 -8.10 8.44 -16.31
C LYS A 92 -9.18 7.60 -15.64
N LEU A 93 -9.14 7.46 -14.31
CA LEU A 93 -10.11 6.68 -13.53
C LEU A 93 -11.47 7.36 -13.50
N VAL A 94 -11.52 8.70 -13.49
CA VAL A 94 -12.77 9.46 -13.67
C VAL A 94 -13.43 9.12 -15.00
N GLY A 95 -12.65 9.02 -16.09
CA GLY A 95 -13.14 8.53 -17.38
C GLY A 95 -13.64 7.08 -17.35
N MET A 96 -13.24 6.28 -16.36
CA MET A 96 -13.69 4.90 -16.12
C MET A 96 -14.85 4.82 -15.10
N GLY A 97 -15.39 5.95 -14.65
CA GLY A 97 -16.53 6.00 -13.74
C GLY A 97 -16.18 6.17 -12.26
N LEU A 98 -14.95 6.57 -11.91
CA LEU A 98 -14.62 7.03 -10.55
C LEU A 98 -15.53 8.21 -10.16
N ASN A 99 -16.13 8.16 -8.97
CA ASN A 99 -17.16 9.10 -8.52
C ASN A 99 -17.19 9.19 -6.97
N ASP A 100 -18.09 10.01 -6.41
CA ASP A 100 -18.18 10.23 -4.95
C ASP A 100 -18.30 8.94 -4.16
N ARG A 101 -19.14 8.00 -4.59
CA ARG A 101 -19.32 6.73 -3.88
C ARG A 101 -18.01 5.97 -3.73
N HIS A 102 -17.17 5.99 -4.76
CA HIS A 102 -15.86 5.35 -4.70
C HIS A 102 -14.91 6.10 -3.75
N PHE A 103 -14.95 7.43 -3.78
CA PHE A 103 -14.15 8.23 -2.85
C PHE A 103 -14.58 8.00 -1.39
N ASP A 104 -15.89 7.95 -1.12
CA ASP A 104 -16.45 7.68 0.20
C ASP A 104 -16.01 6.30 0.71
N ILE A 105 -16.02 5.28 -0.15
CA ILE A 105 -15.53 3.94 0.19
C ILE A 105 -14.04 3.97 0.61
N VAL A 106 -13.21 4.76 -0.06
CA VAL A 106 -11.80 4.93 0.33
C VAL A 106 -11.69 5.57 1.72
N LEU A 107 -12.45 6.64 1.96
CA LEU A 107 -12.46 7.35 3.24
C LEU A 107 -12.97 6.46 4.38
N ASP A 108 -13.99 5.65 4.13
CA ASP A 108 -14.51 4.70 5.10
C ASP A 108 -13.48 3.63 5.45
N HIS A 109 -12.78 3.05 4.45
CA HIS A 109 -11.69 2.11 4.73
C HIS A 109 -10.55 2.73 5.52
N LEU A 110 -10.22 4.00 5.26
CA LEU A 110 -9.21 4.72 6.02
C LEU A 110 -9.67 4.96 7.47
N ARG A 111 -10.91 5.45 7.67
CA ARG A 111 -11.51 5.65 9.00
C ARG A 111 -11.52 4.36 9.80
N ASP A 112 -12.04 3.27 9.22
CA ASP A 112 -12.13 1.96 9.85
C ASP A 112 -10.75 1.44 10.25
N THR A 113 -9.74 1.66 9.41
CA THR A 113 -8.36 1.27 9.71
C THR A 113 -7.80 2.03 10.90
N LEU A 114 -8.01 3.34 10.97
CA LEU A 114 -7.52 4.16 12.08
C LEU A 114 -8.23 3.79 13.40
N LEU A 115 -9.54 3.54 13.35
CA LEU A 115 -10.31 3.07 14.50
C LEU A 115 -9.90 1.67 14.95
N GLU A 116 -9.63 0.75 14.02
CA GLU A 116 -9.10 -0.60 14.31
C GLU A 116 -7.73 -0.53 15.00
N LEU A 117 -6.91 0.45 14.61
CA LEU A 117 -5.62 0.76 15.26
C LEU A 117 -5.77 1.60 16.55
N GLN A 118 -6.99 1.86 17.00
CA GLN A 118 -7.29 2.59 18.22
C GLN A 118 -6.78 4.05 18.22
N ALA A 119 -6.67 4.67 17.04
CA ALA A 119 -6.36 6.09 16.94
C ALA A 119 -7.47 6.92 17.63
N PRO A 120 -7.11 7.97 18.40
CA PRO A 120 -8.10 8.83 19.03
C PRO A 120 -9.03 9.49 18.00
N GLU A 121 -10.34 9.48 18.27
CA GLU A 121 -11.38 10.03 17.39
C GLU A 121 -11.07 11.46 16.88
N PRO A 122 -10.56 12.41 17.69
CA PRO A 122 -10.20 13.75 17.18
C PRO A 122 -9.08 13.73 16.14
N LEU A 123 -8.16 12.77 16.20
CA LEU A 123 -7.10 12.62 15.19
C LEU A 123 -7.64 11.95 13.93
N VAL A 124 -8.54 10.97 14.07
CA VAL A 124 -9.24 10.36 12.94
C VAL A 124 -10.00 11.42 12.15
N GLN A 125 -10.73 12.31 12.82
CA GLN A 125 -11.47 13.40 12.18
C GLN A 125 -10.55 14.36 11.42
N GLN A 126 -9.39 14.71 11.98
CA GLN A 126 -8.40 15.54 11.28
C GLN A 126 -7.85 14.86 10.02
N VAL A 127 -7.50 13.57 10.11
CA VAL A 127 -7.04 12.80 8.95
C VAL A 127 -8.11 12.77 7.86
N ILE A 128 -9.35 12.45 8.22
CA ILE A 128 -10.45 12.39 7.25
C ILE A 128 -10.71 13.76 6.62
N ALA A 129 -10.63 14.85 7.38
CA ALA A 129 -10.79 16.21 6.84
C ALA A 129 -9.70 16.55 5.81
N ILE A 130 -8.44 16.20 6.08
CA ILE A 130 -7.32 16.38 5.13
C ILE A 130 -7.52 15.53 3.88
N CYS A 131 -7.97 14.28 4.01
CA CYS A 131 -8.25 13.45 2.85
C CYS A 131 -9.44 13.98 2.04
N GLU A 132 -10.51 14.42 2.71
CA GLU A 132 -11.71 14.98 2.08
C GLU A 132 -11.40 16.22 1.25
N SER A 133 -10.46 17.08 1.68
CA SER A 133 -10.08 18.28 0.93
C SER A 133 -9.46 17.96 -0.44
N THR A 134 -9.09 16.71 -0.71
CA THR A 134 -8.55 16.27 -2.01
C THR A 134 -9.63 15.79 -2.99
N ARG A 135 -10.90 15.71 -2.56
CA ARG A 135 -11.99 15.11 -3.35
C ARG A 135 -12.13 15.74 -4.73
N ASP A 136 -12.13 17.06 -4.80
CA ASP A 136 -12.32 17.76 -6.08
C ASP A 136 -11.14 17.56 -7.04
N ASP A 137 -9.92 17.41 -6.52
CA ASP A 137 -8.77 17.05 -7.35
C ASP A 137 -8.89 15.60 -7.86
N VAL A 138 -9.17 14.64 -6.97
CA VAL A 138 -9.33 13.22 -7.34
C VAL A 138 -10.45 13.03 -8.35
N LEU A 139 -11.58 13.71 -8.18
CA LEU A 139 -12.74 13.62 -9.06
C LEU A 139 -12.70 14.60 -10.24
N SER A 140 -11.56 15.31 -10.42
CA SER A 140 -11.33 16.24 -11.53
C SER A 140 -12.39 17.34 -11.65
N ARG A 141 -12.93 17.80 -10.52
CA ARG A 141 -13.87 18.92 -10.43
C ARG A 141 -13.12 20.25 -10.40
N LYS A 142 -13.84 21.32 -10.75
CA LYS A 142 -13.35 22.68 -10.50
C LYS A 142 -13.28 22.90 -8.99
N PRO A 143 -12.24 23.57 -8.47
CA PRO A 143 -12.20 23.98 -7.06
C PRO A 143 -13.45 24.83 -6.73
N ARG A 144 -14.04 24.66 -5.55
CA ARG A 144 -15.08 25.59 -5.09
C ARG A 144 -14.47 26.96 -4.87
N GLU A 145 -15.15 28.03 -5.30
CA GLU A 145 -14.67 29.41 -5.14
C GLU A 145 -14.51 29.86 -3.67
N THR A 146 -15.21 29.18 -2.74
CA THR A 146 -15.17 29.45 -1.30
C THR A 146 -14.15 28.62 -0.54
N ASP A 147 -13.64 27.55 -1.16
CA ASP A 147 -12.53 26.81 -0.61
C ASP A 147 -11.29 27.62 -1.02
N GLY A 148 -10.80 28.47 -0.09
CA GLY A 148 -9.46 29.07 -0.23
C GLY A 148 -8.48 28.00 -0.68
N PRO A 149 -7.44 28.34 -1.47
CA PRO A 149 -6.67 27.36 -2.23
C PRO A 149 -6.40 26.16 -1.34
N ALA A 150 -6.93 24.98 -1.74
CA ALA A 150 -6.59 23.72 -1.09
C ALA A 150 -5.09 23.81 -0.81
N PRO A 151 -4.62 23.58 0.44
CA PRO A 151 -3.23 23.82 0.76
C PRO A 151 -2.43 23.08 -0.31
N ASN A 152 -1.78 23.85 -1.20
CA ASN A 152 -0.86 23.25 -2.13
C ASN A 152 0.08 22.49 -1.19
N PRO A 153 0.25 21.16 -1.35
CA PRO A 153 1.30 20.50 -0.61
C PRO A 153 2.54 21.37 -0.85
N PRO A 154 3.23 21.84 0.21
CA PRO A 154 4.29 22.80 0.04
C PRO A 154 5.22 22.25 -1.01
N VAL A 155 5.21 22.87 -2.19
CA VAL A 155 6.17 22.54 -3.24
C VAL A 155 7.48 23.03 -2.62
N PRO A 156 8.46 22.16 -2.34
CA PRO A 156 9.74 22.65 -1.87
C PRO A 156 10.22 23.68 -2.88
N ALA A 157 10.50 24.89 -2.38
CA ALA A 157 10.98 26.00 -3.17
C ALA A 157 12.44 25.73 -3.58
N THR A 158 12.65 24.82 -4.51
CA THR A 158 13.92 24.64 -5.22
C THR A 158 13.63 24.24 -6.66
N SER A 159 13.28 25.24 -7.47
CA SER A 159 13.48 25.19 -8.90
C SER A 159 14.99 25.13 -9.18
N VAL A 160 15.56 23.92 -9.23
CA VAL A 160 16.81 23.72 -9.97
C VAL A 160 16.44 23.82 -11.45
N PRO A 161 17.00 24.78 -12.23
CA PRO A 161 16.70 24.87 -13.65
C PRO A 161 17.11 23.56 -14.35
N LEU A 162 16.30 23.15 -15.34
CA LEU A 162 16.38 21.88 -16.08
C LEU A 162 17.68 21.68 -16.90
N ASN A 163 18.73 22.46 -16.67
CA ASN A 163 19.92 22.47 -17.52
C ASN A 163 21.25 22.54 -16.75
N GLU A 164 21.45 21.62 -15.80
CA GLU A 164 22.79 21.18 -15.39
C GLU A 164 22.78 19.66 -15.19
N ARG A 165 23.09 18.91 -16.26
CA ARG A 165 23.38 17.47 -16.16
C ARG A 165 24.75 17.31 -15.52
N HIS A 166 24.79 16.98 -14.23
CA HIS A 166 25.89 16.18 -13.69
C HIS A 166 25.45 14.72 -13.63
N PRO A 167 26.26 13.76 -14.12
CA PRO A 167 25.94 12.35 -14.03
C PRO A 167 25.82 11.92 -12.57
N ALA A 168 24.81 11.11 -12.27
CA ALA A 168 24.69 10.46 -10.98
C ALA A 168 25.98 9.68 -10.66
N PRO A 169 26.49 9.71 -9.41
CA PRO A 169 27.60 8.85 -9.03
C PRO A 169 27.17 7.40 -9.18
N ALA A 170 27.97 6.61 -9.90
CA ALA A 170 27.75 5.19 -10.07
C ALA A 170 27.64 4.52 -8.69
N SER A 171 26.54 3.79 -8.47
CA SER A 171 26.38 2.96 -7.29
C SER A 171 27.52 1.93 -7.21
N PRO A 172 28.05 1.63 -6.01
CA PRO A 172 29.11 0.63 -5.88
C PRO A 172 28.58 -0.73 -6.36
N THR A 173 29.21 -1.25 -7.41
CA THR A 173 29.11 -2.65 -7.82
C THR A 173 29.65 -3.52 -6.68
N HIS A 174 28.76 -4.10 -5.89
CA HIS A 174 29.13 -5.18 -4.99
C HIS A 174 28.98 -6.52 -5.72
N SER A 175 30.00 -6.84 -6.52
CA SER A 175 30.26 -8.20 -6.99
C SER A 175 30.97 -8.96 -5.86
N ALA A 176 30.21 -9.48 -4.91
CA ALA A 176 30.64 -10.63 -4.14
C ALA A 176 30.01 -11.87 -4.80
N PRO A 177 30.76 -12.96 -5.03
CA PRO A 177 30.19 -14.18 -5.60
C PRO A 177 29.17 -14.73 -4.60
N LEU A 178 27.89 -14.70 -4.99
CA LEU A 178 26.87 -15.51 -4.33
C LEU A 178 27.12 -16.94 -4.78
N ASP A 179 27.91 -17.67 -3.99
CA ASP A 179 28.21 -19.10 -4.19
C ASP A 179 27.02 -20.00 -3.81
N GLY A 180 25.81 -19.52 -4.06
CA GLY A 180 24.57 -20.24 -3.89
C GLY A 180 23.72 -20.03 -5.12
N THR A 181 23.67 -21.04 -6.00
CA THR A 181 22.76 -21.07 -7.14
C THR A 181 21.35 -20.67 -6.66
N VAL A 182 20.65 -19.86 -7.44
CA VAL A 182 19.26 -19.38 -7.17
C VAL A 182 18.30 -20.52 -6.77
N ALA A 183 18.64 -21.76 -7.13
CA ALA A 183 17.99 -22.99 -6.70
C ALA A 183 18.01 -23.29 -5.18
N SER A 184 18.90 -22.66 -4.39
CA SER A 184 19.03 -22.90 -2.94
C SER A 184 18.12 -22.02 -2.09
N ILE A 185 17.75 -20.83 -2.60
CA ILE A 185 16.83 -19.88 -1.93
C ILE A 185 15.37 -20.18 -2.28
N LEU A 186 15.14 -20.85 -3.41
CA LEU A 186 13.86 -21.48 -3.69
C LEU A 186 13.73 -22.69 -2.75
N THR A 187 12.86 -22.60 -1.75
CA THR A 187 12.21 -23.78 -1.18
C THR A 187 11.94 -24.74 -2.34
N LYS A 188 12.36 -26.01 -2.26
CA LYS A 188 12.11 -27.05 -3.28
C LYS A 188 10.60 -27.25 -3.45
N GLY A 189 9.91 -26.26 -3.99
CA GLY A 189 8.48 -26.23 -4.22
C GLY A 189 8.22 -26.99 -5.50
N ARG A 190 7.28 -27.93 -5.43
CA ARG A 190 6.89 -28.73 -6.59
C ARG A 190 6.37 -27.82 -7.70
N THR A 191 6.82 -28.05 -8.92
CA THR A 191 6.30 -27.42 -10.14
C THR A 191 5.15 -28.26 -10.70
N LEU A 192 4.18 -27.60 -11.31
CA LEU A 192 3.15 -28.25 -12.13
C LEU A 192 3.61 -28.24 -13.60
N THR A 193 3.15 -29.20 -14.39
CA THR A 193 3.35 -29.24 -15.84
C THR A 193 2.05 -28.86 -16.56
N GLU A 194 2.13 -28.58 -17.86
CA GLU A 194 0.94 -28.35 -18.71
C GLU A 194 -0.09 -29.49 -18.67
N SER A 195 0.37 -30.70 -18.38
CA SER A 195 -0.46 -31.89 -18.25
C SER A 195 -1.03 -32.11 -16.84
N SER A 196 -0.62 -31.31 -15.85
CA SER A 196 -1.07 -31.47 -14.47
C SER A 196 -2.55 -31.14 -14.31
N LEU A 197 -3.25 -31.92 -13.50
CA LEU A 197 -4.69 -31.75 -13.33
C LEU A 197 -4.99 -30.64 -12.32
N ILE A 198 -6.12 -29.95 -12.51
CA ILE A 198 -6.53 -28.81 -11.67
C ILE A 198 -6.70 -29.23 -10.20
N HIS A 199 -7.20 -30.43 -9.94
CA HIS A 199 -7.36 -30.91 -8.56
C HIS A 199 -6.00 -31.18 -7.89
N GLU A 200 -5.00 -31.64 -8.65
CA GLU A 200 -3.63 -31.80 -8.13
C GLU A 200 -3.02 -30.45 -7.76
N ALA A 201 -3.28 -29.41 -8.58
CA ALA A 201 -2.86 -28.05 -8.27
C ALA A 201 -3.52 -27.51 -6.98
N ALA A 202 -4.82 -27.78 -6.77
CA ALA A 202 -5.53 -27.37 -5.56
C ALA A 202 -5.01 -28.11 -4.31
N ASP A 203 -4.78 -29.41 -4.44
CA ASP A 203 -4.22 -30.24 -3.37
C ASP A 203 -2.82 -29.79 -2.98
N LEU A 204 -1.96 -29.49 -3.97
CA LEU A 204 -0.60 -29.01 -3.72
C LEU A 204 -0.60 -27.63 -3.04
N LEU A 205 -1.41 -26.68 -3.52
CA LEU A 205 -1.54 -25.36 -2.89
C LEU A 205 -2.00 -25.48 -1.42
N SER A 206 -2.94 -26.37 -1.15
CA SER A 206 -3.52 -26.55 0.18
C SER A 206 -2.58 -27.31 1.13
N ARG A 207 -1.97 -28.40 0.67
CA ARG A 207 -1.09 -29.24 1.50
C ARG A 207 0.24 -28.58 1.82
N GLU A 208 0.79 -27.81 0.88
CA GLU A 208 2.08 -27.14 1.08
C GLU A 208 1.93 -25.72 1.67
N GLY A 209 0.69 -25.23 1.83
CA GLY A 209 0.43 -23.85 2.26
C GLY A 209 0.98 -22.82 1.26
N ALA A 210 1.20 -23.23 0.01
CA ALA A 210 1.77 -22.39 -1.02
C ALA A 210 0.71 -21.43 -1.55
N ALA A 211 1.05 -20.14 -1.61
CA ALA A 211 0.15 -19.13 -2.18
C ALA A 211 -0.01 -19.28 -3.71
N ALA A 212 1.01 -19.83 -4.37
CA ALA A 212 1.06 -20.02 -5.80
C ALA A 212 2.03 -21.15 -6.19
N LEU A 213 1.73 -21.87 -7.27
CA LEU A 213 2.60 -22.91 -7.84
C LEU A 213 3.02 -22.53 -9.26
N PRO A 214 4.32 -22.63 -9.60
CA PRO A 214 4.79 -22.43 -10.97
C PRO A 214 4.37 -23.59 -11.89
N VAL A 215 3.95 -23.26 -13.11
CA VAL A 215 3.67 -24.20 -14.20
C VAL A 215 4.80 -24.11 -15.22
N VAL A 216 5.37 -25.25 -15.60
CA VAL A 216 6.49 -25.34 -16.54
C VAL A 216 6.14 -26.22 -17.75
N ASP A 217 6.83 -25.99 -18.87
CA ASP A 217 6.75 -26.85 -20.06
C ASP A 217 7.58 -28.14 -19.90
N THR A 218 7.61 -28.98 -20.93
CA THR A 218 8.36 -30.25 -20.95
C THR A 218 9.88 -30.08 -20.83
N ASP A 219 10.40 -28.90 -21.18
CA ASP A 219 11.81 -28.55 -21.07
C ASP A 219 12.14 -27.88 -19.72
N GLY A 220 11.16 -27.79 -18.82
CA GLY A 220 11.29 -27.20 -17.49
C GLY A 220 11.25 -25.67 -17.47
N LYS A 221 10.87 -25.02 -18.57
CA LYS A 221 10.77 -23.57 -18.67
C LYS A 221 9.43 -23.08 -18.10
N LEU A 222 9.47 -22.00 -17.32
CA LEU A 222 8.28 -21.41 -16.70
C LEU A 222 7.29 -20.88 -17.74
N LEU A 223 6.06 -21.36 -17.68
CA LEU A 223 4.91 -20.93 -18.48
C LEU A 223 3.99 -19.97 -17.71
N GLY A 224 3.85 -20.13 -16.40
CA GLY A 224 2.96 -19.29 -15.60
C GLY A 224 2.84 -19.72 -14.14
N MET A 225 1.89 -19.11 -13.41
CA MET A 225 1.63 -19.40 -12.00
C MET A 225 0.15 -19.76 -11.79
N VAL A 226 -0.11 -20.77 -10.97
CA VAL A 226 -1.44 -21.16 -10.54
C VAL A 226 -1.64 -20.78 -9.08
N THR A 227 -2.71 -20.04 -8.79
CA THR A 227 -3.11 -19.65 -7.43
C THR A 227 -4.48 -20.24 -7.09
N ALA A 228 -4.78 -20.38 -5.80
CA ALA A 228 -6.10 -20.83 -5.34
C ALA A 228 -7.24 -19.96 -5.91
N ALA A 229 -6.99 -18.65 -6.04
CA ALA A 229 -7.93 -17.70 -6.62
C ALA A 229 -8.15 -17.89 -8.14
N ASN A 230 -7.16 -18.43 -8.87
CA ASN A 230 -7.34 -18.80 -10.28
C ASN A 230 -8.14 -20.09 -10.42
N LEU A 231 -7.89 -21.09 -9.56
CA LEU A 231 -8.61 -22.35 -9.58
C LEU A 231 -10.10 -22.16 -9.26
N LEU A 232 -10.42 -21.36 -8.22
CA LEU A 232 -11.81 -21.01 -7.88
C LEU A 232 -12.53 -20.29 -9.04
N ARG A 233 -11.82 -19.40 -9.75
CA ARG A 233 -12.35 -18.72 -10.95
C ARG A 233 -12.57 -19.67 -12.13
N HIS A 234 -11.78 -20.73 -12.28
CA HIS A 234 -11.97 -21.73 -13.34
C HIS A 234 -13.21 -22.60 -13.09
N TYR A 235 -13.45 -23.01 -11.83
CA TYR A 235 -14.65 -23.77 -11.46
C TYR A 235 -15.94 -22.94 -11.52
N ALA A 236 -15.89 -21.64 -11.18
CA ALA A 236 -17.06 -20.76 -11.23
C ALA A 236 -17.50 -20.36 -12.66
N ARG A 237 -16.76 -20.77 -13.69
CA ARG A 237 -17.04 -20.48 -15.12
C ARG A 237 -17.47 -21.71 -15.92
N ARG A 238 -17.71 -22.84 -15.25
CA ARG A 238 -18.33 -24.03 -15.84
C ARG A 238 -19.73 -24.23 -15.30
#